data_AF-A0A1Q8B4S8-F1
#
_entry.id   AF-A0A1Q8B4S8-F1
#
_cell.length_a   1.000
_cell.length_b   1.000
_cell.length_c   1.000
_cell.angle_alpha   90.00
_cell.angle_beta   90.00
_cell.angle_gamma   90.00
#
_symmetry.space_group_name_H-M   'P 1'
#
loop_
_entity.id
_entity.type
_entity.pdbx_description
1 polymer ?
#
loop_
_entity_poly.entity_id
_entity_poly.type
_entity_poly.pdbx_seq_one_letter_code
_entity_poly.pdbx_strand_id
1 'polypeptide(L)'
;MRKPKTMIRIGSCCAILAALSVLSIGVPVVHAYGNTGLWQIAVSQNCNNPSFCTLFQGGFWLWAEFDSDGTGDATGTGCAHLVAAGSPGAGADHFNADIQGWVVMPGSAGPLTFFVLSGTMTLTGHTGGPPVTVPIAPLPLDTGIPAVAGHFSTSMILGFTPPPGVTFIIQVVQLTH
;
A
#
# COMPACT_ATOMS: atom_id res chain seq x y z
N MET A 1 58.69 -31.34 7.58
CA MET A 1 58.48 -29.92 7.95
C MET A 1 56.99 -29.68 8.16
N ARG A 2 56.55 -29.51 9.42
CA ARG A 2 55.13 -29.28 9.80
C ARG A 2 54.92 -27.78 10.03
N LYS A 3 53.94 -27.17 9.36
CA LYS A 3 53.51 -25.78 9.61
C LYS A 3 52.73 -25.70 10.93
N PRO A 4 53.00 -24.73 11.83
CA PRO A 4 52.17 -24.50 13.01
C PRO A 4 50.81 -23.91 12.60
N LYS A 5 49.73 -24.45 13.18
CA LYS A 5 48.38 -23.89 13.08
C LYS A 5 48.25 -22.79 14.12
N THR A 6 48.11 -21.55 13.68
CA THR A 6 47.83 -20.40 14.55
C THR A 6 46.42 -20.51 15.09
N MET A 7 46.31 -20.80 16.38
CA MET A 7 45.07 -20.83 17.14
C MET A 7 44.67 -19.38 17.45
N ILE A 8 43.82 -18.78 16.61
CA ILE A 8 43.23 -17.47 16.91
C ILE A 8 42.02 -17.70 17.83
N ARG A 9 42.10 -17.07 18.99
CA ARG A 9 41.16 -17.17 20.12
C ARG A 9 39.76 -16.72 19.70
N ILE A 10 38.78 -17.60 19.88
CA ILE A 10 37.35 -17.27 19.89
C ILE A 10 37.11 -16.57 21.24
N GLY A 11 37.07 -15.24 21.22
CA GLY A 11 36.87 -14.41 22.40
C GLY A 11 35.75 -13.41 22.17
N SER A 12 34.61 -13.65 22.83
CA SER A 12 33.60 -12.67 23.24
C SER A 12 33.08 -11.68 22.19
N CYS A 13 31.99 -12.06 21.51
CA CYS A 13 31.05 -11.09 20.92
C CYS A 13 29.60 -11.55 21.22
N CYS A 14 29.28 -11.76 22.49
CA CYS A 14 27.95 -12.18 22.96
C CYS A 14 27.21 -11.09 23.77
N ALA A 15 27.62 -9.83 23.70
CA ALA A 15 27.07 -8.76 24.54
C ALA A 15 26.43 -7.59 23.76
N ILE A 16 25.91 -7.81 22.54
CA ILE A 16 25.22 -6.75 21.77
C ILE A 16 23.76 -7.13 21.41
N LEU A 17 23.31 -8.37 21.63
CA LEU A 17 21.96 -8.80 21.20
C LEU A 17 20.81 -8.50 22.18
N ALA A 18 21.06 -7.94 23.37
CA ALA A 18 20.02 -7.77 24.40
C ALA A 18 19.50 -6.33 24.58
N ALA A 19 19.91 -5.36 23.75
CA ALA A 19 19.53 -3.95 23.92
C ALA A 19 18.59 -3.40 22.82
N LEU A 20 18.12 -4.23 21.88
CA LEU A 20 17.31 -3.78 20.74
C LEU A 20 15.79 -4.05 20.87
N SER A 21 15.29 -4.33 22.08
CA SER A 21 13.88 -4.66 22.31
C SER A 21 13.06 -3.59 23.04
N VAL A 22 13.55 -2.34 23.15
CA VAL A 22 12.85 -1.26 23.90
C VAL A 22 12.68 0.05 23.10
N LEU A 23 12.86 0.04 21.77
CA LEU A 23 12.57 1.19 20.90
C LEU A 23 11.33 0.92 20.02
N SER A 24 10.21 0.59 20.65
CA SER A 24 8.87 0.68 20.06
C SER A 24 8.07 1.85 20.66
N ILE A 25 8.76 2.84 21.22
CA ILE A 25 8.18 4.13 21.60
C ILE A 25 7.76 4.81 20.29
N GLY A 26 6.45 5.08 20.15
CA GLY A 26 5.81 5.53 18.93
C GLY A 26 6.68 6.48 18.13
N VAL A 27 7.02 6.04 16.92
CA VAL A 27 7.51 6.96 15.89
C VAL A 27 6.41 8.02 15.78
N PRO A 28 6.67 9.31 16.03
CA PRO A 28 5.67 10.32 15.75
C PRO A 28 5.28 10.12 14.30
N VAL A 29 3.97 9.99 14.03
CA VAL A 29 3.47 10.08 12.66
C VAL A 29 3.88 11.48 12.22
N VAL A 30 5.00 11.59 11.53
CA VAL A 30 5.43 12.85 10.96
C VAL A 30 4.32 13.21 9.98
N HIS A 31 3.58 14.26 10.31
CA HIS A 31 2.54 14.87 9.49
C HIS A 31 3.19 15.46 8.23
N ALA A 32 3.64 14.59 7.32
CA ALA A 32 4.23 15.00 6.06
C ALA A 32 3.20 15.68 5.15
N TYR A 33 1.89 15.56 5.47
CA TYR A 33 0.77 15.91 4.59
C TYR A 33 -0.33 16.76 5.27
N GLY A 34 -0.01 17.53 6.32
CA GLY A 34 -0.96 18.44 6.97
C GLY A 34 -1.51 17.94 8.31
N ASN A 35 -2.33 18.77 8.98
CA ASN A 35 -2.81 18.51 10.35
C ASN A 35 -4.30 18.16 10.43
N THR A 36 -4.91 17.82 9.29
CA THR A 36 -6.35 17.53 9.15
C THR A 36 -6.65 16.06 8.91
N GLY A 37 -5.65 15.24 8.62
CA GLY A 37 -5.82 13.83 8.33
C GLY A 37 -6.45 13.06 9.50
N LEU A 38 -7.55 12.36 9.22
CA LEU A 38 -8.20 11.45 10.17
C LEU A 38 -7.79 9.99 9.95
N TRP A 39 -7.49 9.64 8.69
CA TRP A 39 -7.15 8.27 8.31
C TRP A 39 -5.97 8.28 7.37
N GLN A 40 -5.03 7.36 7.59
CA GLN A 40 -3.98 7.04 6.63
C GLN A 40 -4.05 5.58 6.25
N ILE A 41 -3.98 5.32 4.95
CA ILE A 41 -4.05 3.99 4.37
C ILE A 41 -2.79 3.75 3.54
N ALA A 42 -2.22 2.56 3.70
CA ALA A 42 -1.21 2.03 2.80
C ALA A 42 -1.68 0.68 2.25
N VAL A 43 -1.63 0.51 0.93
CA VAL A 43 -1.89 -0.76 0.26
C VAL A 43 -0.62 -1.19 -0.44
N SER A 44 -0.27 -2.47 -0.30
CA SER A 44 0.80 -3.10 -1.07
C SER A 44 0.33 -4.43 -1.62
N GLN A 45 0.44 -4.59 -2.93
CA GLN A 45 0.01 -5.77 -3.65
C GLN A 45 1.14 -6.25 -4.54
N ASN A 46 1.32 -7.57 -4.60
CA ASN A 46 2.21 -8.23 -5.54
C ASN A 46 1.55 -9.53 -5.97
N CYS A 47 1.41 -9.72 -7.28
CA CYS A 47 0.91 -10.94 -7.88
C CYS A 47 1.87 -11.36 -8.99
N ASN A 48 2.80 -12.27 -8.71
CA ASN A 48 3.79 -12.74 -9.68
C ASN A 48 3.71 -14.26 -9.95
N ASN A 49 2.65 -14.91 -9.47
CA ASN A 49 2.37 -16.32 -9.76
C ASN A 49 1.53 -16.44 -11.04
N PRO A 50 2.09 -16.88 -12.19
CA PRO A 50 1.35 -16.88 -13.46
C PRO A 50 0.14 -17.81 -13.48
N SER A 51 0.18 -18.89 -12.69
CA SER A 51 -0.92 -19.86 -12.60
C SER A 51 -2.12 -19.33 -11.82
N PHE A 52 -1.94 -18.27 -11.05
CA PHE A 52 -2.97 -17.65 -10.23
C PHE A 52 -3.35 -16.25 -10.73
N CYS A 53 -2.35 -15.40 -10.97
CA CYS A 53 -2.52 -14.00 -11.33
C CYS A 53 -2.98 -13.82 -12.78
N THR A 54 -2.74 -14.81 -13.66
CA THR A 54 -3.09 -14.78 -15.09
C THR A 54 -2.65 -13.48 -15.76
N LEU A 55 -3.61 -12.60 -16.12
CA LEU A 55 -3.42 -11.29 -16.76
C LEU A 55 -3.07 -10.16 -15.78
N PHE A 56 -3.31 -10.34 -14.48
CA PHE A 56 -3.08 -9.34 -13.43
C PHE A 56 -1.74 -9.56 -12.73
N GLN A 57 -0.70 -9.83 -13.52
CA GLN A 57 0.65 -9.97 -12.98
C GLN A 57 1.28 -8.61 -12.74
N GLY A 58 2.05 -8.50 -11.65
CA GLY A 58 2.82 -7.32 -11.31
C GLY A 58 2.57 -6.89 -9.87
N GLY A 59 2.52 -5.59 -9.62
CA GLY A 59 2.39 -5.04 -8.29
C GLY A 59 1.65 -3.72 -8.26
N PHE A 60 1.15 -3.38 -7.09
CA PHE A 60 0.47 -2.12 -6.85
C PHE A 60 0.85 -1.61 -5.46
N TRP A 61 1.07 -0.30 -5.36
CA TRP A 61 1.24 0.39 -4.10
C TRP A 61 0.34 1.61 -4.09
N LEU A 62 -0.32 1.87 -2.96
CA LEU A 62 -1.15 3.04 -2.74
C LEU A 62 -0.86 3.60 -1.36
N TRP A 63 -0.77 4.91 -1.28
CA TRP A 63 -1.01 5.66 -0.06
C TRP A 63 -2.25 6.53 -0.25
N ALA A 64 -3.08 6.64 0.78
CA ALA A 64 -4.22 7.54 0.79
C ALA A 64 -4.45 8.14 2.18
N GLU A 65 -5.00 9.34 2.21
CA GLU A 65 -5.38 10.06 3.42
C GLU A 65 -6.79 10.63 3.26
N PHE A 66 -7.53 10.67 4.36
CA PHE A 66 -8.85 11.27 4.43
C PHE A 66 -8.89 12.30 5.55
N ASP A 67 -9.28 13.53 5.22
CA ASP A 67 -9.26 14.69 6.10
C ASP A 67 -10.58 14.95 6.83
N SER A 68 -10.47 15.63 7.96
CA SER A 68 -11.61 16.00 8.82
C SER A 68 -12.61 16.96 8.19
N ASP A 69 -12.24 17.69 7.15
CA ASP A 69 -13.11 18.61 6.41
C ASP A 69 -13.82 17.94 5.22
N GLY A 70 -13.61 16.63 5.03
CA GLY A 70 -14.23 15.86 3.95
C GLY A 70 -13.39 15.78 2.69
N THR A 71 -12.17 16.33 2.65
CA THR A 71 -11.23 16.13 1.54
C THR A 71 -10.30 14.94 1.78
N GLY A 72 -9.39 14.70 0.84
CA GLY A 72 -8.31 13.74 1.01
C GLY A 72 -7.41 13.69 -0.20
N ASP A 73 -6.35 12.91 -0.08
CA ASP A 73 -5.39 12.70 -1.15
C ASP A 73 -5.10 11.22 -1.33
N ALA A 74 -4.76 10.81 -2.54
CA ALA A 74 -4.23 9.48 -2.79
C ALA A 74 -3.10 9.51 -3.80
N THR A 75 -2.14 8.61 -3.64
CA THR A 75 -1.05 8.39 -4.60
C THR A 75 -0.88 6.91 -4.80
N GLY A 76 -1.11 6.45 -6.03
CA GLY A 76 -1.00 5.05 -6.41
C GLY A 76 0.00 4.84 -7.52
N THR A 77 0.67 3.69 -7.52
CA THR A 77 1.44 3.22 -8.67
C THR A 77 1.18 1.75 -8.89
N GLY A 78 0.95 1.41 -10.15
CA GLY A 78 0.80 0.04 -10.62
C GLY A 78 1.95 -0.31 -11.55
N CYS A 79 2.28 -1.58 -11.58
CA CYS A 79 3.10 -2.19 -12.60
C CYS A 79 2.39 -3.46 -13.04
N ALA A 80 2.06 -3.55 -14.31
CA ALA A 80 1.51 -4.76 -14.90
C ALA A 80 2.55 -5.42 -15.81
N HIS A 81 2.81 -6.70 -15.55
CA HIS A 81 3.77 -7.52 -16.27
C HIS A 81 3.04 -8.46 -17.25
N LEU A 82 3.68 -8.78 -18.37
CA LEU A 82 3.19 -9.74 -19.39
C LEU A 82 1.88 -9.38 -20.11
N VAL A 83 1.34 -8.19 -19.89
CA VAL A 83 0.37 -7.59 -20.81
C VAL A 83 1.15 -7.13 -22.05
N ALA A 84 0.66 -7.48 -23.24
CA ALA A 84 1.37 -7.18 -24.48
C ALA A 84 1.68 -5.68 -24.59
N ALA A 85 2.92 -5.33 -24.98
CA ALA A 85 3.34 -3.94 -25.11
C ALA A 85 2.35 -3.14 -25.96
N GLY A 86 1.87 -2.01 -25.44
CA GLY A 86 0.87 -1.16 -26.09
C GLY A 86 -0.59 -1.58 -25.89
N SER A 87 -0.87 -2.64 -25.13
CA SER A 87 -2.24 -2.98 -24.72
C SER A 87 -2.67 -2.18 -23.47
N PRO A 88 -3.98 -1.92 -23.29
CA PRO A 88 -4.49 -1.29 -22.07
C PRO A 88 -4.06 -2.09 -20.83
N GLY A 89 -3.43 -1.43 -19.87
CA GLY A 89 -2.91 -2.07 -18.65
C GLY A 89 -1.55 -2.74 -18.81
N ALA A 90 -0.76 -2.43 -19.84
CA ALA A 90 0.65 -2.81 -19.92
C ALA A 90 1.58 -1.73 -19.34
N GLY A 91 2.61 -2.16 -18.59
CA GLY A 91 3.68 -1.28 -18.10
C GLY A 91 3.43 -0.73 -16.70
N ALA A 92 4.14 0.36 -16.37
CA ALA A 92 3.98 1.06 -15.10
C ALA A 92 3.08 2.27 -15.26
N ASP A 93 2.18 2.45 -14.31
CA ASP A 93 1.26 3.57 -14.22
C ASP A 93 1.33 4.23 -12.85
N HIS A 94 0.99 5.50 -12.81
CA HIS A 94 0.97 6.31 -11.60
C HIS A 94 -0.25 7.19 -11.61
N PHE A 95 -0.86 7.38 -10.45
CA PHE A 95 -1.89 8.39 -10.28
C PHE A 95 -1.76 9.15 -8.97
N ASN A 96 -2.16 10.41 -9.00
CA ASN A 96 -2.47 11.21 -7.83
C ASN A 96 -3.96 11.55 -7.85
N ALA A 97 -4.66 11.37 -6.76
CA ALA A 97 -6.07 11.73 -6.63
C ALA A 97 -6.23 12.88 -5.64
N ASP A 98 -7.02 13.87 -6.03
CA ASP A 98 -7.53 14.96 -5.20
C ASP A 98 -9.00 14.63 -4.87
N ILE A 99 -9.25 14.24 -3.62
CA ILE A 99 -10.55 13.80 -3.12
C ILE A 99 -11.25 15.02 -2.51
N GLN A 100 -12.42 15.34 -3.04
CA GLN A 100 -13.20 16.52 -2.64
C GLN A 100 -14.41 16.15 -1.77
N GLY A 101 -14.60 14.85 -1.52
CA GLY A 101 -15.67 14.31 -0.70
C GLY A 101 -15.41 12.86 -0.41
N TRP A 102 -15.50 12.46 0.86
CA TRP A 102 -15.48 11.07 1.29
C TRP A 102 -16.47 10.82 2.43
N VAL A 103 -16.83 9.55 2.62
CA VAL A 103 -17.66 9.12 3.74
C VAL A 103 -17.34 7.67 4.13
N VAL A 104 -17.72 7.29 5.34
CA VAL A 104 -17.73 5.90 5.79
C VAL A 104 -19.16 5.41 5.85
N MET A 105 -19.44 4.31 5.14
CA MET A 105 -20.76 3.69 5.09
C MET A 105 -20.64 2.18 4.84
N PRO A 106 -21.71 1.38 4.99
CA PRO A 106 -21.67 -0.04 4.66
C PRO A 106 -21.20 -0.27 3.22
N GLY A 107 -20.27 -1.21 3.02
CA GLY A 107 -19.64 -1.44 1.73
C GLY A 107 -19.02 -2.84 1.61
N SER A 108 -18.12 -2.98 0.65
CA SER A 108 -17.56 -4.27 0.23
C SER A 108 -16.51 -4.86 1.18
N ALA A 109 -15.95 -4.06 2.09
CA ALA A 109 -14.82 -4.46 2.94
C ALA A 109 -15.17 -4.36 4.44
N GLY A 110 -15.97 -5.31 4.92
CA GLY A 110 -16.41 -5.38 6.31
C GLY A 110 -17.69 -4.57 6.59
N PRO A 111 -18.03 -4.29 7.86
CA PRO A 111 -19.25 -3.57 8.22
C PRO A 111 -19.30 -2.13 7.69
N LEU A 112 -18.13 -1.50 7.52
CA LEU A 112 -17.96 -0.13 7.05
C LEU A 112 -16.74 -0.04 6.14
N THR A 113 -16.85 0.75 5.07
CA THR A 113 -15.84 0.93 4.03
C THR A 113 -15.72 2.41 3.71
N PHE A 114 -14.54 2.86 3.26
CA PHE A 114 -14.39 4.23 2.76
C PHE A 114 -15.01 4.35 1.37
N PHE A 115 -15.79 5.40 1.17
CA PHE A 115 -16.34 5.79 -0.12
C PHE A 115 -15.81 7.15 -0.53
N VAL A 116 -15.41 7.28 -1.79
CA VAL A 116 -15.12 8.58 -2.41
C VAL A 116 -16.39 9.09 -3.09
N LEU A 117 -16.77 10.32 -2.78
CA LEU A 117 -18.00 10.97 -3.26
C LEU A 117 -17.76 11.92 -4.42
N SER A 118 -16.55 12.49 -4.52
CA SER A 118 -16.13 13.38 -5.59
C SER A 118 -14.61 13.55 -5.58
N GLY A 119 -14.07 13.99 -6.72
CA GLY A 119 -12.66 14.30 -6.86
C GLY A 119 -12.16 14.12 -8.28
N THR A 120 -10.86 14.29 -8.45
CA THR A 120 -10.16 14.05 -9.72
C THR A 120 -8.95 13.15 -9.52
N MET A 121 -8.52 12.47 -10.57
CA MET A 121 -7.26 11.73 -10.59
C MET A 121 -6.41 12.18 -11.78
N THR A 122 -5.12 12.36 -11.54
CA THR A 122 -4.13 12.69 -12.55
C THR A 122 -3.29 11.45 -12.83
N LEU A 123 -3.38 10.94 -14.05
CA LEU A 123 -2.71 9.73 -14.52
C LEU A 123 -1.39 10.09 -15.22
N THR A 124 -0.32 9.36 -14.90
CA THR A 124 1.02 9.52 -15.47
C THR A 124 1.62 8.15 -15.84
N GLY A 125 2.43 8.08 -16.89
CA GLY A 125 3.34 6.95 -17.15
C GLY A 125 2.92 5.92 -18.22
N HIS A 126 1.63 5.80 -18.55
CA HIS A 126 1.18 4.69 -19.43
C HIS A 126 1.70 4.77 -20.88
N THR A 127 1.89 5.96 -21.45
CA THR A 127 2.22 6.14 -22.88
C THR A 127 3.42 7.05 -23.14
N GLY A 128 4.13 7.49 -22.09
CA GLY A 128 5.16 8.53 -22.19
C GLY A 128 4.64 9.93 -22.57
N GLY A 129 3.30 10.11 -22.65
CA GLY A 129 2.64 11.39 -22.86
C GLY A 129 2.57 12.25 -21.59
N PRO A 130 2.11 13.51 -21.70
CA PRO A 130 1.91 14.37 -20.55
C PRO A 130 0.82 13.81 -19.61
N PRO A 131 0.85 14.17 -18.31
CA PRO A 131 -0.19 13.75 -17.36
C PRO A 131 -1.59 14.15 -17.82
N VAL A 132 -2.58 13.30 -17.53
CA VAL A 132 -3.99 13.53 -17.86
C VAL A 132 -4.83 13.52 -16.58
N THR A 133 -5.59 14.59 -16.35
CA THR A 133 -6.52 14.67 -15.22
C THR A 133 -7.94 14.33 -15.67
N VAL A 134 -8.58 13.40 -14.96
CA VAL A 134 -9.96 12.97 -15.20
C VAL A 134 -10.76 12.97 -13.90
N PRO A 135 -12.10 13.11 -13.94
CA PRO A 135 -12.93 12.93 -12.75
C PRO A 135 -12.81 11.51 -12.19
N ILE A 136 -12.88 11.36 -10.86
CA ILE A 136 -13.04 10.05 -10.23
C ILE A 136 -14.43 9.52 -10.58
N ALA A 137 -14.50 8.30 -11.11
CA ALA A 137 -15.74 7.63 -11.46
C ALA A 137 -15.57 6.10 -11.38
N PRO A 138 -16.65 5.34 -11.10
CA PRO A 138 -18.01 5.80 -10.75
C PRO A 138 -18.07 6.45 -9.36
N LEU A 139 -19.15 7.20 -9.07
CA LEU A 139 -19.40 7.80 -7.75
C LEU A 139 -20.81 7.40 -7.25
N PRO A 140 -20.99 7.11 -5.94
CA PRO A 140 -19.94 7.01 -4.93
C PRO A 140 -19.06 5.77 -5.19
N LEU A 141 -17.74 5.94 -5.07
CA LEU A 141 -16.76 4.87 -5.31
C LEU A 141 -16.51 4.13 -4.00
N ASP A 142 -16.97 2.88 -3.92
CA ASP A 142 -16.53 1.95 -2.88
C ASP A 142 -15.04 1.64 -3.09
N THR A 143 -14.19 2.01 -2.13
CA THR A 143 -12.74 1.80 -2.24
C THR A 143 -12.31 0.35 -1.99
N GLY A 144 -13.19 -0.48 -1.40
CA GLY A 144 -12.82 -1.81 -0.92
C GLY A 144 -11.85 -1.80 0.27
N ILE A 145 -11.66 -0.65 0.93
CA ILE A 145 -10.76 -0.49 2.07
C ILE A 145 -11.59 -0.42 3.36
N PRO A 146 -11.38 -1.32 4.32
CA PRO A 146 -12.16 -1.35 5.55
C PRO A 146 -11.94 -0.06 6.35
N ALA A 147 -13.03 0.56 6.81
CA ALA A 147 -12.99 1.79 7.60
C ALA A 147 -12.75 1.50 9.09
N VAL A 148 -11.73 0.70 9.38
CA VAL A 148 -11.30 0.34 10.73
C VAL A 148 -9.79 0.21 10.77
N ALA A 149 -9.16 0.79 11.79
CA ALA A 149 -7.72 0.71 11.95
C ALA A 149 -7.25 -0.74 12.11
N GLY A 150 -6.19 -1.12 11.41
CA GLY A 150 -5.68 -2.48 11.44
C GLY A 150 -4.68 -2.81 10.32
N HIS A 151 -4.10 -4.00 10.43
CA HIS A 151 -3.23 -4.60 9.42
C HIS A 151 -3.93 -5.84 8.83
N PHE A 152 -4.33 -5.76 7.57
CA PHE A 152 -5.06 -6.81 6.87
C PHE A 152 -4.12 -7.55 5.94
N SER A 153 -3.93 -8.83 6.21
CA SER A 153 -3.15 -9.73 5.36
C SER A 153 -3.98 -10.28 4.18
N THR A 154 -3.32 -10.88 3.20
CA THR A 154 -3.98 -11.44 2.01
C THR A 154 -5.11 -12.41 2.38
N SER A 155 -4.90 -13.25 3.38
CA SER A 155 -5.90 -14.25 3.78
C SER A 155 -7.11 -13.64 4.47
N MET A 156 -6.94 -12.49 5.14
CA MET A 156 -8.06 -11.73 5.69
C MET A 156 -8.86 -11.04 4.60
N ILE A 157 -8.16 -10.49 3.59
CA ILE A 157 -8.77 -9.75 2.49
C ILE A 157 -9.50 -10.70 1.53
N LEU A 158 -8.88 -11.81 1.17
CA LEU A 158 -9.38 -12.71 0.12
C LEU A 158 -10.06 -13.98 0.67
N GLY A 159 -9.96 -14.25 1.96
CA GLY A 159 -10.58 -15.43 2.60
C GLY A 159 -9.90 -16.77 2.35
N PHE A 160 -8.70 -16.79 1.73
CA PHE A 160 -7.92 -18.00 1.50
C PHE A 160 -6.43 -17.76 1.74
N THR A 161 -5.66 -18.83 2.01
CA THR A 161 -4.21 -18.73 2.12
C THR A 161 -3.60 -18.52 0.74
N PRO A 162 -2.90 -17.39 0.48
CA PRO A 162 -2.36 -17.12 -0.84
C PRO A 162 -1.33 -18.17 -1.27
N PRO A 163 -1.31 -18.56 -2.56
CA PRO A 163 -0.19 -19.33 -3.07
C PRO A 163 1.10 -18.50 -3.06
N PRO A 164 2.28 -19.14 -3.17
CA PRO A 164 3.53 -18.41 -3.33
C PRO A 164 3.46 -17.40 -4.47
N GLY A 165 3.99 -16.21 -4.24
CA GLY A 165 4.01 -15.12 -5.22
C GLY A 165 2.77 -14.21 -5.20
N VAL A 166 1.86 -14.40 -4.25
CA VAL A 166 0.65 -13.57 -4.11
C VAL A 166 0.59 -12.93 -2.73
N THR A 167 0.58 -11.60 -2.70
CA THR A 167 0.50 -10.80 -1.47
C THR A 167 -0.40 -9.60 -1.69
N PHE A 168 -1.33 -9.39 -0.77
CA PHE A 168 -2.17 -8.20 -0.66
C PHE A 168 -2.17 -7.79 0.80
N ILE A 169 -1.71 -6.57 1.08
CA ILE A 169 -1.63 -6.02 2.42
C ILE A 169 -2.30 -4.66 2.41
N ILE A 170 -3.16 -4.43 3.40
CA ILE A 170 -3.74 -3.11 3.67
C ILE A 170 -3.39 -2.75 5.11
N GLN A 171 -2.81 -1.58 5.31
CA GLN A 171 -2.62 -0.97 6.62
C GLN A 171 -3.55 0.25 6.70
N VAL A 172 -4.41 0.28 7.71
CA VAL A 172 -5.29 1.41 8.01
C VAL A 172 -4.92 1.95 9.37
N VAL A 173 -4.64 3.24 9.45
CA VAL A 173 -4.31 3.96 10.68
C VAL A 173 -5.34 5.05 10.88
N GLN A 174 -5.98 5.06 12.04
CA GLN A 174 -6.74 6.23 12.48
C GLN A 174 -5.77 7.18 13.18
N LEU A 175 -5.69 8.43 12.71
CA LEU A 175 -4.85 9.44 13.31
C LEU A 175 -5.57 10.05 14.51
N THR A 176 -4.83 10.27 15.59
CA THR A 176 -5.28 11.02 16.77
C THR A 176 -4.44 12.27 16.88
N HIS A 177 -5.08 13.44 16.80
CA HIS A 177 -4.47 14.75 17.05
C HIS A 177 -4.76 15.22 18.46
#